data_AF-A0A7C2KTK0-F1
#
_entry.id   AF-A0A7C2KTK0-F1
#
_cell.length_a   1.000
_cell.length_b   1.000
_cell.length_c   1.000
_cell.angle_alpha   90.00
_cell.angle_beta   90.00
_cell.angle_gamma   90.00
#
_symmetry.space_group_name_H-M   'P 1'
#
loop_
_entity.id
_entity.type
_entity.pdbx_description
1 polymer ?
#
loop_
_entity_poly.entity_id
_entity_poly.type
_entity_poly.pdbx_seq_one_letter_code
_entity_poly.pdbx_strand_id
1 'polypeptide(L)'
;MRPPGRVRTAALGALRDSSRTPCCPPPVPPVPPPVVGGGSEMPVVVPGGDVAVSPPVTGGIGRGISSSPCWVGVSGWSWVSSSAGGTLGVWATGQPPLTPSVSATTAATAVQRAGENKADSMLSTPPGVQRKLWLGLRETPGATPGTRNCKSRQVSSQSKAAARRTVRRLPRPKEGLIIRPATQAGAVRRPLRAGDRWIPTIWSPGMSILRPLRATRYATAATRDLSTRLSPPYDVLDAAGKQALLQADARNFVQVDLPHAPAKAAGPPQVYAQARLQFERWLGDGTLVRDPQPAFYVYQQGFRHEGVAHVRRMFFARLRLEPFGRGSVFPHEQTFGGPKEDRLCLMRATRANLSPIFALYEDAENAVARRLEQGCGADPLAVGTLEGVENRIWAVTDAATIEEVSRLMRPKATYIADGHHRYGTALLYREWLSESELEGPLPGEHPAHYVLCVCCALEDPGLLILPTHRVLPGVAISTRWLQSDRQLDVAPLPVSDPQQAPQALGSFGPQALALFSGLHKPMVVRPREASLLDDIAPERSLAWRRLGLAFLHAYLLERKVVPELCGGKGPEVRYIQSAQQAVEQAKQTRGAAFVMQPTTIQELRAVCQAGDLMPQKSTYFYPKLASGLVINPLTD
;
A
#
# COMPACT_ATOMS: atom_id res chain seq x y z
N MET A 1 11.87 78.37 27.04
CA MET A 1 10.72 79.05 26.38
C MET A 1 9.58 78.03 26.20
N ARG A 2 8.35 78.52 25.95
CA ARG A 2 7.13 77.77 25.53
C ARG A 2 6.80 78.20 24.08
N PRO A 3 5.76 77.67 23.39
CA PRO A 3 5.19 76.31 23.33
C PRO A 3 5.18 75.89 21.82
N PRO A 4 4.09 75.58 21.05
CA PRO A 4 2.66 75.21 21.30
C PRO A 4 2.48 73.73 21.73
N GLY A 5 1.29 73.18 22.07
CA GLY A 5 -0.12 73.65 21.96
C GLY A 5 -0.85 73.03 20.75
N ARG A 6 -2.16 72.72 20.72
CA ARG A 6 -3.33 72.81 21.64
C ARG A 6 -4.45 71.84 21.12
N VAL A 7 -5.54 71.46 21.81
CA VAL A 7 -5.87 71.18 23.24
C VAL A 7 -7.35 70.67 23.35
N ARG A 8 -7.70 69.85 24.38
CA ARG A 8 -9.09 69.45 24.82
C ARG A 8 -9.88 68.51 23.87
N THR A 9 -10.99 67.84 24.28
CA THR A 9 -11.86 67.91 25.49
C THR A 9 -12.34 66.48 25.84
N ALA A 10 -12.32 66.02 27.10
CA ALA A 10 -13.45 65.98 28.07
C ALA A 10 -14.84 65.69 27.46
N ALA A 11 -15.69 64.73 27.88
CA ALA A 11 -15.91 63.88 29.08
C ALA A 11 -17.29 64.18 29.70
N LEU A 12 -18.17 63.16 29.72
CA LEU A 12 -19.48 62.98 30.41
C LEU A 12 -20.03 61.63 29.89
N GLY A 13 -20.78 60.80 30.61
CA GLY A 13 -21.23 60.81 32.01
C GLY A 13 -22.50 59.96 32.18
N ALA A 14 -22.74 59.37 33.37
CA ALA A 14 -23.95 58.62 33.77
C ALA A 14 -24.23 57.27 33.04
N LEU A 15 -24.98 56.30 33.59
CA LEU A 15 -25.42 55.99 34.98
C LEU A 15 -25.91 54.51 35.06
N ARG A 16 -25.46 53.73 36.07
CA ARG A 16 -26.06 52.44 36.54
C ARG A 16 -26.07 51.29 35.50
N ASP A 17 -26.28 50.02 35.85
CA ASP A 17 -26.63 49.41 37.15
C ASP A 17 -25.75 48.17 37.48
N SER A 18 -26.06 47.52 38.58
CA SER A 18 -25.36 46.42 39.24
C SER A 18 -25.60 45.03 38.63
N SER A 19 -24.58 44.16 38.63
CA SER A 19 -24.59 42.92 39.46
C SER A 19 -23.41 41.96 39.19
N ARG A 20 -22.88 41.41 40.30
CA ARG A 20 -22.21 40.10 40.47
C ARG A 20 -21.17 39.63 39.44
N THR A 21 -19.90 39.83 39.79
CA THR A 21 -18.81 38.90 39.43
C THR A 21 -18.91 37.59 40.23
N PRO A 22 -18.58 36.43 39.62
CA PRO A 22 -18.15 35.22 40.32
C PRO A 22 -16.62 35.09 40.28
N CYS A 23 -15.96 34.93 41.42
CA CYS A 23 -14.53 34.62 41.48
C CYS A 23 -14.27 33.11 41.32
N CYS A 24 -13.13 32.74 40.73
CA CYS A 24 -12.71 31.34 40.61
C CYS A 24 -12.32 30.73 41.97
N PRO A 25 -12.66 29.46 42.25
CA PRO A 25 -12.06 28.69 43.35
C PRO A 25 -10.68 28.12 42.96
N PRO A 26 -9.72 28.01 43.91
CA PRO A 26 -8.43 27.34 43.71
C PRO A 26 -8.56 25.80 43.72
N PRO A 27 -7.53 25.05 43.25
CA PRO A 27 -7.59 23.58 43.16
C PRO A 27 -7.50 22.88 44.53
N VAL A 28 -8.09 21.67 44.59
CA VAL A 28 -8.14 20.81 45.78
C VAL A 28 -6.91 19.87 45.83
N PRO A 29 -6.20 19.75 46.97
CA PRO A 29 -5.08 18.81 47.11
C PRO A 29 -5.55 17.34 47.29
N PRO A 30 -4.71 16.34 46.96
CA PRO A 30 -5.08 14.93 47.03
C PRO A 30 -5.20 14.39 48.47
N VAL A 31 -6.11 13.44 48.67
CA VAL A 31 -6.36 12.76 49.95
C VAL A 31 -5.39 11.58 50.13
N PRO A 32 -4.71 11.44 51.29
CA PRO A 32 -3.85 10.29 51.57
C PRO A 32 -4.67 9.03 51.95
N PRO A 33 -4.13 7.81 51.72
CA PRO A 33 -4.80 6.58 52.12
C PRO A 33 -4.83 6.41 53.66
N PRO A 34 -5.82 5.69 54.21
CA PRO A 34 -5.90 5.44 55.65
C PRO A 34 -4.81 4.49 56.12
N VAL A 35 -4.10 4.87 57.18
CA VAL A 35 -3.20 3.98 57.92
C VAL A 35 -4.00 3.28 59.02
N VAL A 36 -3.96 1.95 59.04
CA VAL A 36 -4.36 1.12 60.17
C VAL A 36 -3.11 0.38 60.66
N GLY A 37 -2.86 0.39 61.97
CA GLY A 37 -1.68 -0.23 62.57
C GLY A 37 -2.03 -0.98 63.87
N GLY A 38 -1.20 -1.97 64.18
CA GLY A 38 -1.39 -2.90 65.30
C GLY A 38 -2.14 -4.18 64.87
N GLY A 39 -1.70 -5.38 65.25
CA GLY A 39 -0.44 -5.72 65.91
C GLY A 39 -0.46 -7.12 66.54
N SER A 40 0.63 -7.86 66.41
CA SER A 40 0.93 -9.09 67.17
C SER A 40 2.42 -9.42 67.08
N GLU A 41 2.93 -10.19 68.04
CA GLU A 41 4.36 -10.38 68.30
C GLU A 41 4.89 -11.76 67.85
N MET A 42 6.21 -11.83 67.65
CA MET A 42 7.20 -12.90 67.97
C MET A 42 6.76 -14.36 68.28
N PRO A 43 7.61 -15.41 68.05
CA PRO A 43 9.08 -15.35 68.02
C PRO A 43 9.87 -16.17 66.96
N VAL A 44 11.07 -15.65 66.66
CA VAL A 44 12.41 -16.31 66.64
C VAL A 44 12.53 -17.85 66.52
N VAL A 45 13.35 -18.31 65.56
CA VAL A 45 14.55 -19.19 65.77
C VAL A 45 15.40 -19.27 64.47
N VAL A 46 16.73 -19.40 64.61
CA VAL A 46 17.72 -19.53 63.53
C VAL A 46 18.42 -20.91 63.64
N PRO A 47 18.94 -21.50 62.54
CA PRO A 47 20.37 -21.31 62.20
C PRO A 47 20.64 -21.23 60.67
N GLY A 48 21.82 -20.85 60.19
CA GLY A 48 22.99 -20.28 60.88
C GLY A 48 24.32 -20.51 60.14
N GLY A 49 24.92 -19.44 59.62
CA GLY A 49 26.33 -19.37 59.17
C GLY A 49 26.68 -20.00 57.81
N ASP A 50 27.87 -19.75 57.25
CA ASP A 50 28.74 -18.56 57.41
C ASP A 50 29.84 -18.47 56.32
N VAL A 51 30.47 -17.29 56.22
CA VAL A 51 31.76 -17.00 55.54
C VAL A 51 31.79 -17.12 54.00
N ALA A 52 32.76 -16.43 53.38
CA ALA A 52 32.83 -16.12 51.95
C ALA A 52 34.24 -16.40 51.37
N VAL A 53 34.48 -15.91 50.15
CA VAL A 53 35.77 -15.48 49.50
C VAL A 53 35.93 -16.03 48.07
N SER A 54 36.31 -15.12 47.16
CA SER A 54 36.63 -15.34 45.74
C SER A 54 38.08 -14.89 45.46
N PRO A 55 38.63 -15.01 44.24
CA PRO A 55 38.66 -16.11 43.25
C PRO A 55 40.12 -16.66 43.15
N PRO A 56 40.62 -17.37 42.08
CA PRO A 56 40.96 -16.70 40.79
C PRO A 56 40.98 -17.56 39.49
N VAL A 57 40.78 -16.89 38.34
CA VAL A 57 41.55 -16.93 37.05
C VAL A 57 41.89 -18.26 36.32
N THR A 58 41.88 -18.20 34.97
CA THR A 58 42.32 -19.20 33.95
C THR A 58 41.55 -20.54 33.92
N GLY A 59 41.22 -21.15 32.77
CA GLY A 59 41.59 -20.90 31.38
C GLY A 59 42.20 -22.16 30.75
N GLY A 60 41.59 -22.74 29.71
CA GLY A 60 42.15 -23.93 29.05
C GLY A 60 41.13 -24.72 28.20
N ILE A 61 41.50 -25.02 26.95
CA ILE A 61 40.72 -25.83 25.99
C ILE A 61 41.23 -27.29 26.03
N GLY A 62 40.35 -28.31 26.03
CA GLY A 62 40.76 -29.62 25.48
C GLY A 62 40.02 -30.90 25.88
N ARG A 63 39.14 -31.39 24.98
CA ARG A 63 38.93 -32.80 24.56
C ARG A 63 38.51 -33.90 25.58
N GLY A 64 37.82 -34.93 25.05
CA GLY A 64 37.57 -36.25 25.70
C GLY A 64 36.15 -36.38 26.27
N ILE A 65 35.14 -37.03 25.66
CA ILE A 65 34.95 -38.37 25.05
C ILE A 65 34.38 -39.41 26.04
N SER A 66 33.23 -40.00 25.63
CA SER A 66 32.64 -41.32 26.00
C SER A 66 31.78 -41.52 27.28
N SER A 67 30.90 -42.54 27.15
CA SER A 67 30.19 -43.34 28.19
C SER A 67 29.16 -42.69 29.14
N SER A 68 27.91 -42.65 28.67
CA SER A 68 26.76 -43.50 29.09
C SER A 68 26.91 -44.49 30.27
N PRO A 69 25.80 -45.03 30.84
CA PRO A 69 24.44 -44.48 31.06
C PRO A 69 23.80 -44.87 32.44
N CYS A 70 22.58 -44.40 32.77
CA CYS A 70 21.55 -45.20 33.49
C CYS A 70 20.13 -44.55 33.52
N TRP A 71 19.11 -45.39 33.29
CA TRP A 71 17.71 -45.49 33.84
C TRP A 71 17.13 -44.33 34.69
N VAL A 72 15.83 -43.95 34.63
CA VAL A 72 14.53 -44.56 34.21
C VAL A 72 13.66 -43.46 33.54
N GLY A 73 12.60 -43.64 32.72
CA GLY A 73 11.91 -44.81 32.13
C GLY A 73 10.35 -44.70 32.22
N VAL A 74 9.60 -45.38 31.32
CA VAL A 74 8.10 -45.42 31.18
C VAL A 74 7.44 -44.09 30.70
N SER A 75 6.54 -44.02 29.71
CA SER A 75 5.95 -44.95 28.70
C SER A 75 6.04 -44.28 27.30
N GLY A 76 6.07 -44.95 26.13
CA GLY A 76 5.22 -46.06 25.62
C GLY A 76 3.91 -45.47 25.05
N TRP A 77 3.45 -45.71 23.81
CA TRP A 77 3.74 -46.68 22.73
C TRP A 77 3.67 -45.94 21.36
N SER A 78 4.66 -45.93 20.46
CA SER A 78 5.16 -46.99 19.54
C SER A 78 4.35 -47.23 18.25
N TRP A 79 4.92 -46.85 17.09
CA TRP A 79 4.75 -47.51 15.78
C TRP A 79 6.15 -47.62 15.16
N VAL A 80 6.50 -48.78 14.60
CA VAL A 80 7.81 -49.07 14.00
C VAL A 80 7.60 -49.81 12.67
N SER A 81 8.45 -49.50 11.69
CA SER A 81 8.44 -50.10 10.35
C SER A 81 9.58 -51.10 10.16
N SER A 82 9.31 -52.15 9.38
CA SER A 82 10.29 -53.13 8.91
C SER A 82 9.64 -54.06 7.86
N SER A 83 10.30 -54.64 6.85
CA SER A 83 11.53 -54.34 6.08
C SER A 83 11.83 -55.57 5.18
N ALA A 84 12.58 -55.40 4.08
CA ALA A 84 12.89 -56.44 3.07
C ALA A 84 11.64 -56.94 2.27
N GLY A 85 11.74 -57.51 1.08
CA GLY A 85 12.81 -57.74 0.08
C GLY A 85 12.19 -58.60 -1.05
N GLY A 86 12.65 -58.72 -2.30
CA GLY A 86 13.81 -58.23 -3.05
C GLY A 86 13.87 -58.98 -4.40
N THR A 87 14.44 -58.36 -5.45
CA THR A 87 14.92 -58.95 -6.73
C THR A 87 14.01 -59.76 -7.70
N LEU A 88 13.98 -59.26 -8.96
CA LEU A 88 14.10 -59.95 -10.28
C LEU A 88 12.89 -60.66 -10.95
N GLY A 89 12.91 -60.65 -12.31
CA GLY A 89 11.96 -61.30 -13.26
C GLY A 89 10.82 -60.38 -13.73
N VAL A 90 10.75 -59.72 -14.89
CA VAL A 90 11.24 -59.90 -16.29
C VAL A 90 10.30 -60.73 -17.21
N TRP A 91 9.38 -60.02 -17.90
CA TRP A 91 8.64 -60.39 -19.16
C TRP A 91 7.71 -61.63 -19.07
N ALA A 92 6.62 -61.81 -19.83
CA ALA A 92 6.24 -61.27 -21.15
C ALA A 92 4.71 -61.26 -21.43
N THR A 93 4.30 -60.57 -22.51
CA THR A 93 3.17 -60.82 -23.45
C THR A 93 1.81 -61.40 -22.98
N GLY A 94 0.69 -60.75 -23.35
CA GLY A 94 -0.64 -61.39 -23.40
C GLY A 94 -1.86 -60.49 -23.69
N GLN A 95 -2.30 -60.41 -24.94
CA GLN A 95 -3.62 -59.92 -25.39
C GLN A 95 -4.06 -60.72 -26.63
N PRO A 96 -5.37 -60.77 -26.99
CA PRO A 96 -6.59 -60.74 -26.18
C PRO A 96 -7.34 -62.11 -26.34
N PRO A 97 -8.68 -62.24 -26.18
CA PRO A 97 -9.57 -61.93 -27.31
C PRO A 97 -11.03 -61.47 -27.00
N LEU A 98 -11.57 -60.70 -27.96
CA LEU A 98 -12.96 -60.70 -28.50
C LEU A 98 -14.23 -60.47 -27.63
N THR A 99 -15.23 -59.90 -28.31
CA THR A 99 -16.59 -59.56 -27.85
C THR A 99 -17.66 -60.52 -28.39
N PRO A 100 -18.86 -60.52 -27.80
CA PRO A 100 -20.06 -59.95 -28.47
C PRO A 100 -20.76 -58.91 -27.53
N SER A 101 -21.43 -57.81 -27.94
CA SER A 101 -22.30 -57.45 -29.08
C SER A 101 -23.82 -57.60 -28.81
N VAL A 102 -24.63 -56.80 -29.52
CA VAL A 102 -26.12 -56.72 -29.54
C VAL A 102 -26.83 -55.87 -28.44
N SER A 103 -27.04 -54.60 -28.79
CA SER A 103 -28.34 -53.86 -28.90
C SER A 103 -29.42 -53.85 -27.80
N ALA A 104 -29.99 -52.65 -27.62
CA ALA A 104 -31.10 -52.28 -26.73
C ALA A 104 -32.51 -52.72 -27.19
N THR A 105 -33.52 -52.58 -26.31
CA THR A 105 -34.89 -52.06 -26.65
C THR A 105 -35.65 -51.56 -25.41
N THR A 106 -36.51 -50.56 -25.66
CA THR A 106 -37.41 -49.74 -24.81
C THR A 106 -38.52 -50.48 -24.05
N ALA A 107 -38.89 -49.99 -22.84
CA ALA A 107 -40.27 -49.86 -22.26
C ALA A 107 -40.21 -49.57 -20.73
N ALA A 108 -41.24 -49.15 -19.98
CA ALA A 108 -42.41 -48.25 -20.15
C ALA A 108 -43.21 -48.25 -18.80
N THR A 109 -44.33 -47.51 -18.67
CA THR A 109 -45.28 -47.48 -17.49
C THR A 109 -44.70 -46.99 -16.14
N ALA A 110 -45.14 -45.94 -15.44
CA ALA A 110 -46.31 -45.04 -15.46
C ALA A 110 -47.63 -45.53 -14.81
N VAL A 111 -48.02 -44.91 -13.68
CA VAL A 111 -49.38 -44.84 -13.09
C VAL A 111 -49.58 -43.45 -12.45
N GLN A 112 -50.82 -42.93 -12.40
CA GLN A 112 -51.20 -41.58 -11.92
C GLN A 112 -52.27 -41.62 -10.79
N ARG A 113 -52.69 -40.42 -10.32
CA ARG A 113 -53.86 -40.02 -9.47
C ARG A 113 -53.52 -39.74 -7.99
N ALA A 114 -54.18 -38.84 -7.25
CA ALA A 114 -55.08 -37.70 -7.54
C ALA A 114 -55.29 -36.88 -6.22
N GLY A 115 -55.83 -35.65 -6.17
CA GLY A 115 -56.26 -34.71 -7.21
C GLY A 115 -57.07 -33.51 -6.67
N GLU A 116 -57.18 -32.45 -7.47
CA GLU A 116 -58.17 -31.33 -7.51
C GLU A 116 -58.79 -30.70 -6.23
N ASN A 117 -58.72 -29.36 -6.15
CA ASN A 117 -59.93 -28.51 -6.27
C ASN A 117 -59.63 -27.05 -6.68
N LYS A 118 -60.67 -26.28 -7.07
CA LYS A 118 -60.60 -24.96 -7.74
C LYS A 118 -61.25 -23.83 -6.92
N ALA A 119 -60.91 -22.56 -7.22
CA ALA A 119 -61.87 -21.54 -7.69
C ALA A 119 -61.19 -20.16 -8.00
N ASP A 120 -61.46 -19.60 -9.19
CA ASP A 120 -61.90 -18.22 -9.51
C ASP A 120 -61.18 -16.96 -8.93
N SER A 121 -61.04 -15.81 -9.62
CA SER A 121 -61.59 -15.35 -10.92
C SER A 121 -60.75 -14.27 -11.66
N MET A 122 -60.95 -14.22 -12.99
CA MET A 122 -61.05 -13.04 -13.90
C MET A 122 -59.91 -12.01 -14.16
N LEU A 123 -59.51 -12.01 -15.45
CA LEU A 123 -59.49 -10.88 -16.41
C LEU A 123 -58.38 -9.78 -16.42
N SER A 124 -57.63 -9.85 -17.54
CA SER A 124 -57.38 -8.76 -18.51
C SER A 124 -56.12 -7.87 -18.41
N THR A 125 -55.76 -7.32 -19.57
CA THR A 125 -54.46 -6.72 -19.95
C THR A 125 -54.39 -5.18 -19.75
N PRO A 126 -53.18 -4.57 -19.77
CA PRO A 126 -52.95 -3.26 -19.16
C PRO A 126 -53.21 -2.04 -20.08
N PRO A 127 -53.54 -0.87 -19.50
CA PRO A 127 -53.43 0.43 -20.14
C PRO A 127 -52.05 1.09 -19.91
N GLY A 128 -51.72 2.09 -20.72
CA GLY A 128 -50.47 2.86 -20.62
C GLY A 128 -50.57 4.19 -19.88
N VAL A 129 -49.40 4.78 -19.63
CA VAL A 129 -49.08 6.22 -19.53
C VAL A 129 -50.24 7.20 -19.32
N GLN A 130 -50.26 7.90 -18.16
CA GLN A 130 -50.32 9.37 -18.15
C GLN A 130 -49.82 10.01 -16.85
N ARG A 131 -49.58 11.33 -16.89
CA ARG A 131 -49.11 12.18 -15.78
C ARG A 131 -50.25 13.06 -15.24
N LYS A 132 -50.18 13.41 -13.96
CA LYS A 132 -50.48 14.74 -13.31
C LYS A 132 -50.25 14.59 -11.79
N LEU A 133 -50.16 15.63 -10.95
CA LEU A 133 -50.40 17.08 -11.11
C LEU A 133 -49.56 17.85 -10.06
N TRP A 134 -49.09 19.07 -10.37
CA TRP A 134 -49.15 20.26 -9.49
C TRP A 134 -48.90 21.53 -10.33
N LEU A 135 -49.31 22.70 -9.84
CA LEU A 135 -49.38 23.99 -10.56
C LEU A 135 -48.07 24.78 -10.40
N GLY A 136 -47.69 25.78 -11.22
CA GLY A 136 -48.29 26.44 -12.40
C GLY A 136 -47.19 27.24 -13.13
N LEU A 137 -47.37 28.42 -13.75
CA LEU A 137 -48.55 29.21 -14.18
C LEU A 137 -48.05 30.38 -15.10
N ARG A 138 -48.88 30.88 -16.05
CA ARG A 138 -48.64 32.01 -16.99
C ARG A 138 -47.52 31.80 -18.05
N GLU A 139 -47.59 32.32 -19.29
CA GLU A 139 -48.72 32.75 -20.15
C GLU A 139 -48.30 32.61 -21.65
N THR A 140 -49.20 32.90 -22.61
CA THR A 140 -49.13 32.50 -24.04
C THR A 140 -49.09 33.73 -25.00
N PRO A 141 -49.27 33.65 -26.35
CA PRO A 141 -49.08 32.59 -27.38
C PRO A 141 -48.26 33.07 -28.62
N GLY A 142 -48.16 32.26 -29.69
CA GLY A 142 -47.84 32.74 -31.07
C GLY A 142 -46.80 31.88 -31.83
N ALA A 143 -47.11 30.71 -32.41
CA ALA A 143 -47.91 30.43 -33.61
C ALA A 143 -47.04 30.07 -34.86
N THR A 144 -47.32 28.90 -35.44
CA THR A 144 -46.69 28.25 -36.62
C THR A 144 -47.41 28.63 -37.94
N PRO A 145 -47.15 28.06 -39.15
CA PRO A 145 -46.16 27.05 -39.59
C PRO A 145 -45.40 27.39 -40.91
N GLY A 146 -44.54 26.47 -41.38
CA GLY A 146 -43.98 26.51 -42.76
C GLY A 146 -43.11 25.27 -43.07
N THR A 147 -43.25 24.66 -44.26
CA THR A 147 -42.54 23.40 -44.62
C THR A 147 -41.78 23.49 -45.96
N ARG A 148 -40.60 22.84 -46.06
CA ARG A 148 -40.22 21.82 -47.07
C ARG A 148 -38.70 21.58 -47.16
N ASN A 149 -38.34 20.42 -47.73
CA ASN A 149 -36.95 19.96 -47.96
C ASN A 149 -36.32 20.56 -49.24
N CYS A 150 -34.98 20.60 -49.31
CA CYS A 150 -34.25 20.05 -50.47
C CYS A 150 -32.81 19.61 -50.09
N LYS A 151 -32.06 19.02 -51.04
CA LYS A 151 -30.80 18.27 -50.79
C LYS A 151 -29.58 18.79 -51.57
N SER A 152 -28.38 18.46 -51.06
CA SER A 152 -27.08 18.37 -51.78
C SER A 152 -26.43 19.71 -52.18
N ARG A 153 -25.14 19.81 -52.54
CA ARG A 153 -24.16 18.83 -53.07
C ARG A 153 -22.70 19.15 -52.63
N GLN A 154 -21.74 18.27 -52.96
CA GLN A 154 -20.28 18.43 -52.71
C GLN A 154 -19.55 19.15 -53.87
N VAL A 155 -18.26 19.55 -53.66
CA VAL A 155 -17.04 19.18 -54.45
C VAL A 155 -15.96 20.30 -54.56
N SER A 156 -14.73 20.01 -54.06
CA SER A 156 -13.37 20.56 -54.40
C SER A 156 -13.12 22.10 -54.43
N SER A 157 -11.92 22.68 -54.67
CA SER A 157 -10.53 22.21 -54.95
C SER A 157 -9.44 23.28 -54.62
N GLN A 158 -8.17 22.84 -54.49
CA GLN A 158 -6.85 23.42 -54.93
C GLN A 158 -6.75 24.87 -55.51
N SER A 159 -5.63 25.63 -55.49
CA SER A 159 -4.29 25.56 -54.82
C SER A 159 -3.37 26.76 -55.21
N LYS A 160 -2.28 27.05 -54.43
CA LYS A 160 -1.02 27.78 -54.84
C LYS A 160 -1.17 29.27 -55.27
N ALA A 161 -0.15 30.17 -55.33
CA ALA A 161 1.25 30.22 -54.84
C ALA A 161 1.77 31.67 -54.57
N ALA A 162 2.71 31.75 -53.60
CA ALA A 162 3.92 32.58 -53.39
C ALA A 162 4.36 33.76 -54.33
N ALA A 163 4.85 34.86 -53.69
CA ALA A 163 5.80 35.85 -54.26
C ALA A 163 6.64 36.62 -53.18
N ARG A 164 7.72 37.31 -53.58
CA ARG A 164 8.81 37.96 -52.77
C ARG A 164 8.52 39.47 -52.53
N ARG A 165 8.82 40.13 -51.38
CA ARG A 165 10.12 40.62 -50.80
C ARG A 165 10.87 41.62 -51.73
N THR A 166 10.99 42.94 -51.42
CA THR A 166 12.13 43.70 -50.78
C THR A 166 11.91 45.25 -50.86
N VAL A 167 12.58 46.26 -50.21
CA VAL A 167 13.42 46.52 -48.98
C VAL A 167 13.76 48.05 -48.86
N ARG A 168 13.99 48.62 -47.64
CA ARG A 168 14.58 49.98 -47.27
C ARG A 168 13.69 51.24 -47.47
N ARG A 169 13.92 52.43 -46.82
CA ARG A 169 15.02 52.97 -45.95
C ARG A 169 14.50 53.97 -44.85
N LEU A 170 15.40 54.48 -43.96
CA LEU A 170 15.15 55.33 -42.75
C LEU A 170 15.53 56.83 -42.95
N PRO A 171 15.13 57.77 -42.05
CA PRO A 171 16.07 58.29 -41.01
C PRO A 171 15.44 58.60 -39.60
N ARG A 172 16.19 59.28 -38.71
CA ARG A 172 15.89 59.58 -37.27
C ARG A 172 15.53 61.07 -37.02
N PRO A 173 15.21 61.51 -35.76
CA PRO A 173 16.25 62.00 -34.83
C PRO A 173 16.07 61.53 -33.34
N LYS A 174 16.60 62.29 -32.38
CA LYS A 174 16.66 62.03 -30.91
C LYS A 174 15.84 63.13 -30.13
N GLU A 175 15.96 63.52 -28.84
CA GLU A 175 16.78 63.25 -27.60
C GLU A 175 15.89 63.34 -26.33
N GLY A 176 16.43 63.06 -25.13
CA GLY A 176 15.89 63.57 -23.84
C GLY A 176 15.44 62.52 -22.79
N LEU A 177 15.61 62.81 -21.49
CA LEU A 177 15.27 61.93 -20.36
C LEU A 177 14.97 62.72 -19.07
N ILE A 178 13.78 62.51 -18.45
CA ILE A 178 13.43 62.95 -17.07
C ILE A 178 12.63 61.81 -16.36
N ILE A 179 12.51 61.85 -15.02
CA ILE A 179 12.40 60.68 -14.13
C ILE A 179 11.16 60.67 -13.20
N ARG A 180 10.43 59.53 -13.15
CA ARG A 180 9.48 59.06 -12.08
C ARG A 180 8.15 59.85 -11.91
N PRO A 181 7.12 59.34 -11.16
CA PRO A 181 7.08 58.22 -10.21
C PRO A 181 6.32 56.96 -10.71
N ALA A 182 5.80 56.13 -9.80
CA ALA A 182 5.53 54.70 -10.00
C ALA A 182 4.08 54.25 -9.73
N THR A 183 3.68 53.12 -10.32
CA THR A 183 2.71 52.17 -9.73
C THR A 183 2.79 50.77 -10.36
N GLN A 184 2.47 49.74 -9.55
CA GLN A 184 2.02 48.38 -9.89
C GLN A 184 2.62 47.65 -11.12
N ALA A 185 3.52 46.68 -10.85
CA ALA A 185 3.89 45.65 -11.82
C ALA A 185 2.99 44.41 -11.70
N GLY A 186 2.06 44.22 -12.63
CA GLY A 186 1.24 43.01 -12.72
C GLY A 186 2.03 41.82 -13.27
N ALA A 187 2.10 40.72 -12.50
CA ALA A 187 2.85 39.53 -12.90
C ALA A 187 2.11 38.70 -13.98
N VAL A 188 2.51 38.89 -15.25
CA VAL A 188 1.98 38.10 -16.38
C VAL A 188 2.40 36.63 -16.27
N ARG A 189 1.43 35.73 -16.06
CA ARG A 189 1.67 34.28 -16.05
C ARG A 189 2.16 33.79 -17.41
N ARG A 190 3.35 33.19 -17.47
CA ARG A 190 3.78 32.36 -18.61
C ARG A 190 3.15 30.96 -18.52
N PRO A 191 2.71 30.36 -19.63
CA PRO A 191 2.33 28.94 -19.66
C PRO A 191 3.57 28.05 -19.51
N LEU A 192 3.42 26.95 -18.77
CA LEU A 192 4.44 25.90 -18.66
C LEU A 192 4.62 25.22 -20.03
N ARG A 193 5.87 24.87 -20.37
CA ARG A 193 6.17 24.02 -21.53
C ARG A 193 6.28 22.57 -21.07
N ALA A 194 5.73 21.64 -21.85
CA ALA A 194 6.11 20.23 -21.73
C ALA A 194 7.58 20.11 -22.17
N GLY A 195 8.45 19.58 -21.30
CA GLY A 195 9.87 19.42 -21.61
C GLY A 195 10.86 19.55 -20.44
N ASP A 196 10.40 19.78 -19.21
CA ASP A 196 11.29 19.82 -18.03
C ASP A 196 11.92 18.45 -17.77
N ARG A 197 13.16 18.29 -18.24
CA ARG A 197 13.97 17.08 -18.09
C ARG A 197 14.31 16.85 -16.63
N TRP A 198 13.92 15.69 -16.08
CA TRP A 198 14.57 15.15 -14.90
C TRP A 198 15.97 14.65 -15.28
N ILE A 199 16.98 15.41 -14.88
CA ILE A 199 18.38 14.97 -14.83
C ILE A 199 18.76 15.02 -13.35
N PRO A 200 19.00 13.89 -12.68
CA PRO A 200 19.48 13.90 -11.30
C PRO A 200 20.86 14.56 -11.21
N THR A 201 20.94 15.72 -10.56
CA THR A 201 22.22 16.29 -10.14
C THR A 201 22.89 15.33 -9.14
N ILE A 202 24.22 15.26 -9.15
CA ILE A 202 25.01 14.36 -8.31
C ILE A 202 24.56 14.43 -6.84
N TRP A 203 24.34 13.26 -6.25
CA TRP A 203 23.63 13.07 -4.99
C TRP A 203 24.35 13.70 -3.78
N SER A 204 23.73 14.71 -3.19
CA SER A 204 23.92 15.03 -1.76
C SER A 204 22.91 14.23 -0.95
N PRO A 205 23.31 13.36 0.00
CA PRO A 205 22.36 12.59 0.79
C PRO A 205 21.56 13.52 1.72
N GLY A 206 20.23 13.60 1.48
CA GLY A 206 19.31 14.15 2.46
C GLY A 206 19.28 13.27 3.72
N MET A 207 18.95 13.85 4.87
CA MET A 207 18.89 13.09 6.12
C MET A 207 17.50 12.48 6.36
N SER A 208 17.39 11.15 6.48
CA SER A 208 16.14 10.50 6.88
C SER A 208 15.86 10.73 8.37
N ILE A 209 15.10 11.80 8.64
CA ILE A 209 14.66 12.16 9.99
C ILE A 209 13.46 11.27 10.37
N LEU A 210 13.76 10.16 11.03
CA LEU A 210 12.78 9.43 11.84
C LEU A 210 12.66 10.06 13.24
N ARG A 211 11.48 9.90 13.84
CA ARG A 211 11.22 10.20 15.25
C ARG A 211 10.36 9.11 15.90
N PRO A 212 10.52 8.87 17.21
CA PRO A 212 9.53 8.11 17.97
C PRO A 212 8.19 8.85 17.97
N LEU A 213 7.12 8.13 18.31
CA LEU A 213 5.81 8.74 18.56
C LEU A 213 5.21 8.18 19.84
N ARG A 214 4.39 8.98 20.52
CA ARG A 214 3.31 8.41 21.32
C ARG A 214 2.33 7.83 20.29
N ALA A 215 2.00 6.55 20.36
CA ALA A 215 0.99 5.94 19.49
C ALA A 215 -0.42 6.14 20.05
N THR A 216 -1.40 6.13 19.15
CA THR A 216 -2.75 5.70 19.49
C THR A 216 -2.91 4.26 19.01
N ARG A 217 -3.47 3.38 19.85
CA ARG A 217 -3.55 1.93 19.58
C ARG A 217 -4.65 1.30 20.44
N TYR A 218 -5.02 0.05 20.16
CA TYR A 218 -5.95 -0.68 21.05
C TYR A 218 -5.39 -0.82 22.46
N ALA A 219 -6.28 -0.73 23.45
CA ALA A 219 -5.96 -1.01 24.85
C ALA A 219 -5.69 -2.51 25.05
N THR A 220 -4.47 -2.85 25.45
CA THR A 220 -4.02 -4.25 25.61
C THR A 220 -3.90 -4.74 27.05
N ALA A 221 -4.40 -3.96 28.02
CA ALA A 221 -4.36 -4.32 29.44
C ALA A 221 -5.30 -5.49 29.81
N ALA A 222 -6.43 -5.63 29.11
CA ALA A 222 -7.40 -6.72 29.34
C ALA A 222 -7.13 -7.95 28.45
N THR A 223 -6.56 -7.74 27.25
CA THR A 223 -6.04 -8.81 26.38
C THR A 223 -4.97 -8.23 25.46
N ARG A 224 -3.87 -8.98 25.26
CA ARG A 224 -2.85 -8.63 24.26
C ARG A 224 -3.23 -9.05 22.85
N ASP A 225 -4.21 -9.94 22.68
CA ASP A 225 -4.64 -10.44 21.38
C ASP A 225 -5.60 -9.46 20.69
N LEU A 226 -5.23 -9.09 19.46
CA LEU A 226 -5.96 -8.20 18.56
C LEU A 226 -6.43 -8.92 17.28
N SER A 227 -6.35 -10.25 17.19
CA SER A 227 -6.68 -11.04 15.98
C SER A 227 -8.02 -10.66 15.34
N THR A 228 -9.07 -10.42 16.14
CA THR A 228 -10.40 -10.01 15.66
C THR A 228 -10.48 -8.52 15.28
N ARG A 229 -9.53 -7.69 15.73
CA ARG A 229 -9.55 -6.22 15.62
C ARG A 229 -8.65 -5.68 14.53
N LEU A 230 -7.60 -6.40 14.14
CA LEU A 230 -6.76 -6.05 13.01
C LEU A 230 -7.52 -6.20 11.68
N SER A 231 -7.12 -5.44 10.67
CA SER A 231 -7.61 -5.62 9.30
C SER A 231 -6.46 -5.70 8.30
N PRO A 232 -6.69 -6.30 7.11
CA PRO A 232 -5.84 -6.06 5.96
C PRO A 232 -5.83 -4.56 5.58
N PRO A 233 -4.88 -4.09 4.75
CA PRO A 233 -4.90 -2.74 4.22
C PRO A 233 -6.22 -2.37 3.53
N TYR A 234 -6.68 -1.13 3.72
CA TYR A 234 -7.93 -0.62 3.14
C TYR A 234 -8.02 -0.75 1.60
N ASP A 235 -6.88 -0.85 0.90
CA ASP A 235 -6.77 -0.92 -0.55
C ASP A 235 -6.78 -2.35 -1.14
N VAL A 236 -6.80 -3.39 -0.30
CA VAL A 236 -7.03 -4.78 -0.74
C VAL A 236 -8.44 -5.31 -0.44
N LEU A 237 -9.24 -4.55 0.33
CA LEU A 237 -10.58 -4.95 0.76
C LEU A 237 -11.68 -4.44 -0.19
N ASP A 238 -12.71 -5.26 -0.38
CA ASP A 238 -13.98 -4.85 -0.97
C ASP A 238 -15.08 -4.68 0.09
N ALA A 239 -16.32 -4.44 -0.35
CA ALA A 239 -17.46 -4.28 0.56
C ALA A 239 -17.83 -5.56 1.32
N ALA A 240 -17.61 -6.75 0.74
CA ALA A 240 -17.92 -8.02 1.38
C ALA A 240 -16.86 -8.38 2.43
N GLY A 241 -15.57 -8.20 2.10
CA GLY A 241 -14.46 -8.36 3.04
C GLY A 241 -14.56 -7.40 4.23
N LYS A 242 -14.89 -6.12 3.98
CA LYS A 242 -15.21 -5.16 5.06
C LYS A 242 -16.35 -5.66 5.94
N GLN A 243 -17.46 -6.12 5.34
CA GLN A 243 -18.63 -6.53 6.10
C GLN A 243 -18.37 -7.79 6.94
N ALA A 244 -17.61 -8.75 6.43
CA ALA A 244 -17.22 -9.96 7.17
C ALA A 244 -16.37 -9.63 8.42
N LEU A 245 -15.40 -8.71 8.29
CA LEU A 245 -14.59 -8.23 9.42
C LEU A 245 -15.46 -7.55 10.50
N LEU A 246 -16.43 -6.73 10.11
CA LEU A 246 -17.35 -6.06 11.03
C LEU A 246 -18.39 -7.00 11.66
N GLN A 247 -18.68 -8.14 11.02
CA GLN A 247 -19.50 -9.21 11.59
C GLN A 247 -18.73 -10.07 12.59
N ALA A 248 -17.41 -10.22 12.41
CA ALA A 248 -16.53 -10.93 13.33
C ALA A 248 -16.25 -10.11 14.62
N ASP A 249 -15.99 -8.80 14.49
CA ASP A 249 -15.87 -7.88 15.61
C ASP A 249 -16.33 -6.47 15.22
N ALA A 250 -17.34 -5.96 15.90
CA ALA A 250 -17.85 -4.60 15.69
C ALA A 250 -16.82 -3.50 16.06
N ARG A 251 -15.72 -3.85 16.75
CA ARG A 251 -14.56 -2.98 17.01
C ARG A 251 -13.41 -3.17 16.01
N ASN A 252 -13.59 -3.93 14.92
CA ASN A 252 -12.54 -4.13 13.92
C ASN A 252 -12.12 -2.80 13.26
N PHE A 253 -10.81 -2.61 13.09
CA PHE A 253 -10.22 -1.35 12.65
C PHE A 253 -10.70 -0.87 11.28
N VAL A 254 -11.18 -1.78 10.42
CA VAL A 254 -11.80 -1.49 9.13
C VAL A 254 -12.98 -0.51 9.24
N GLN A 255 -13.64 -0.42 10.41
CA GLN A 255 -14.74 0.53 10.66
C GLN A 255 -14.29 2.00 10.50
N VAL A 256 -13.03 2.30 10.83
CA VAL A 256 -12.44 3.65 10.82
C VAL A 256 -11.49 3.86 9.64
N ASP A 257 -10.66 2.87 9.27
CA ASP A 257 -9.69 3.01 8.16
C ASP A 257 -10.33 2.91 6.76
N LEU A 258 -11.44 2.17 6.61
CA LEU A 258 -12.17 2.01 5.36
C LEU A 258 -13.64 2.45 5.51
N PRO A 259 -13.93 3.75 5.70
CA PRO A 259 -15.30 4.23 5.92
C PRO A 259 -16.20 3.97 4.70
N HIS A 260 -15.70 4.24 3.50
CA HIS A 260 -16.35 3.99 2.23
C HIS A 260 -15.62 2.89 1.45
N ALA A 261 -16.37 2.00 0.79
CA ALA A 261 -15.83 0.92 -0.01
C ALA A 261 -16.50 0.88 -1.39
N PRO A 262 -15.75 0.72 -2.49
CA PRO A 262 -14.28 0.70 -2.56
C PRO A 262 -13.68 2.11 -2.40
N ALA A 263 -12.57 2.24 -1.67
CA ALA A 263 -11.83 3.50 -1.52
C ALA A 263 -11.06 3.88 -2.81
N LYS A 264 -11.78 4.11 -3.91
CA LYS A 264 -11.23 4.49 -5.23
C LYS A 264 -11.47 5.97 -5.59
N ALA A 265 -12.51 6.56 -5.02
CA ALA A 265 -12.87 7.97 -5.13
C ALA A 265 -13.41 8.44 -3.77
N ALA A 266 -13.55 9.76 -3.57
CA ALA A 266 -14.09 10.28 -2.32
C ALA A 266 -15.56 9.85 -2.12
N GLY A 267 -15.82 9.13 -1.02
CA GLY A 267 -17.18 8.87 -0.55
C GLY A 267 -17.88 10.13 -0.02
N PRO A 268 -19.20 10.06 0.27
CA PRO A 268 -19.98 11.20 0.79
C PRO A 268 -19.42 11.73 2.13
N PRO A 269 -19.42 13.05 2.39
CA PRO A 269 -18.80 13.64 3.60
C PRO A 269 -19.19 13.00 4.94
N GLN A 270 -20.42 12.47 5.02
CA GLN A 270 -20.98 11.79 6.19
C GLN A 270 -20.17 10.57 6.63
N VAL A 271 -19.53 9.85 5.69
CA VAL A 271 -18.77 8.61 6.02
C VAL A 271 -17.50 8.91 6.82
N TYR A 272 -16.84 10.04 6.55
CA TYR A 272 -15.65 10.46 7.31
C TYR A 272 -16.05 11.11 8.64
N ALA A 273 -17.19 11.79 8.69
CA ALA A 273 -17.76 12.27 9.96
C ALA A 273 -18.10 11.09 10.89
N GLN A 274 -18.67 10.00 10.36
CA GLN A 274 -18.89 8.76 11.10
C GLN A 274 -17.57 8.11 11.54
N ALA A 275 -16.55 8.05 10.68
CA ALA A 275 -15.22 7.54 11.03
C ALA A 275 -14.58 8.34 12.18
N ARG A 276 -14.67 9.68 12.13
CA ARG A 276 -14.23 10.57 13.20
C ARG A 276 -14.97 10.25 14.51
N LEU A 277 -16.30 10.28 14.50
CA LEU A 277 -17.11 10.04 15.70
C LEU A 277 -16.83 8.66 16.31
N GLN A 278 -16.58 7.64 15.48
CA GLN A 278 -16.24 6.30 15.95
C GLN A 278 -14.82 6.21 16.54
N PHE A 279 -13.86 6.94 15.96
CA PHE A 279 -12.49 7.06 16.49
C PHE A 279 -12.44 7.83 17.81
N GLU A 280 -13.15 8.97 17.90
CA GLU A 280 -13.33 9.75 19.12
C GLU A 280 -14.06 8.94 20.21
N ARG A 281 -15.08 8.17 19.83
CA ARG A 281 -15.76 7.24 20.74
C ARG A 281 -14.83 6.16 21.29
N TRP A 282 -14.02 5.52 20.44
CA TRP A 282 -13.07 4.50 20.90
C TRP A 282 -11.98 5.07 21.81
N LEU A 283 -11.58 6.32 21.64
CA LEU A 283 -10.70 7.02 22.58
C LEU A 283 -11.41 7.33 23.90
N GLY A 284 -12.68 7.76 23.86
CA GLY A 284 -13.48 8.09 25.04
C GLY A 284 -13.95 6.87 25.86
N ASP A 285 -14.19 5.72 25.21
CA ASP A 285 -14.59 4.46 25.87
C ASP A 285 -13.42 3.53 26.21
N GLY A 286 -12.18 3.96 25.93
CA GLY A 286 -10.95 3.21 26.24
C GLY A 286 -10.67 2.03 25.32
N THR A 287 -11.45 1.81 24.25
CA THR A 287 -11.13 0.82 23.20
C THR A 287 -9.76 1.12 22.56
N LEU A 288 -9.47 2.40 22.30
CA LEU A 288 -8.18 2.93 21.92
C LEU A 288 -7.59 3.76 23.08
N VAL A 289 -6.27 3.70 23.25
CA VAL A 289 -5.51 4.49 24.22
C VAL A 289 -4.37 5.26 23.56
N ARG A 290 -3.99 6.39 24.15
CA ARG A 290 -2.79 7.17 23.82
C ARG A 290 -1.65 6.70 24.72
N ASP A 291 -0.51 6.30 24.15
CA ASP A 291 0.67 5.95 24.96
C ASP A 291 1.21 7.18 25.73
N PRO A 292 1.74 6.99 26.96
CA PRO A 292 2.14 8.10 27.82
C PRO A 292 3.41 8.80 27.32
N GLN A 293 4.35 8.04 26.74
CA GLN A 293 5.67 8.51 26.31
C GLN A 293 5.98 8.08 24.87
N PRO A 294 6.88 8.77 24.14
CA PRO A 294 7.24 8.37 22.78
C PRO A 294 8.00 7.04 22.74
N ALA A 295 7.72 6.22 21.71
CA ALA A 295 8.44 4.99 21.41
C ALA A 295 8.73 4.87 19.91
N PHE A 296 9.70 4.02 19.57
CA PHE A 296 9.64 3.25 18.32
C PHE A 296 8.90 1.94 18.61
N TYR A 297 8.04 1.48 17.71
CA TYR A 297 7.28 0.25 17.94
C TYR A 297 7.82 -0.86 17.06
N VAL A 298 8.62 -1.77 17.62
CA VAL A 298 9.17 -2.91 16.89
C VAL A 298 8.03 -3.85 16.51
N TYR A 299 7.95 -4.21 15.23
CA TYR A 299 6.88 -4.97 14.63
C TYR A 299 7.48 -6.19 13.92
N GLN A 300 7.07 -7.38 14.33
CA GLN A 300 7.42 -8.64 13.68
C GLN A 300 6.20 -9.25 13.00
N GLN A 301 6.42 -9.89 11.84
CA GLN A 301 5.44 -10.76 11.20
C GLN A 301 6.03 -12.16 11.03
N GLY A 302 5.46 -13.15 11.72
CA GLY A 302 5.74 -14.57 11.54
C GLY A 302 4.77 -15.20 10.53
N PHE A 303 5.28 -15.92 9.54
CA PHE A 303 4.46 -16.53 8.49
C PHE A 303 5.16 -17.74 7.86
N ARG A 304 4.44 -18.47 6.99
CA ARG A 304 5.04 -19.50 6.13
C ARG A 304 4.85 -19.17 4.64
N HIS A 305 5.84 -19.52 3.84
CA HIS A 305 5.81 -19.43 2.38
C HIS A 305 6.54 -20.65 1.81
N GLU A 306 5.95 -21.33 0.82
CA GLU A 306 6.49 -22.57 0.22
C GLU A 306 6.93 -23.64 1.27
N GLY A 307 6.20 -23.71 2.38
CA GLY A 307 6.49 -24.58 3.53
C GLY A 307 7.53 -24.02 4.52
N VAL A 308 8.46 -23.17 4.06
CA VAL A 308 9.48 -22.49 4.87
C VAL A 308 8.82 -21.49 5.83
N ALA A 309 9.37 -21.35 7.04
CA ALA A 309 8.94 -20.37 8.03
C ALA A 309 9.83 -19.12 7.99
N HIS A 310 9.21 -17.95 8.00
CA HIS A 310 9.87 -16.65 7.94
C HIS A 310 9.43 -15.75 9.10
N VAL A 311 10.32 -14.84 9.52
CA VAL A 311 10.01 -13.74 10.43
C VAL A 311 10.52 -12.46 9.79
N ARG A 312 9.63 -11.53 9.44
CA ARG A 312 10.01 -10.20 8.93
C ARG A 312 10.10 -9.20 10.08
N ARG A 313 11.25 -8.54 10.26
CA ARG A 313 11.48 -7.56 11.33
C ARG A 313 11.39 -6.13 10.80
N MET A 314 10.62 -5.31 11.51
CA MET A 314 10.28 -3.94 11.11
C MET A 314 10.10 -3.06 12.36
N PHE A 315 9.90 -1.75 12.18
CA PHE A 315 9.45 -0.86 13.27
C PHE A 315 8.61 0.31 12.76
N PHE A 316 7.63 0.74 13.58
CA PHE A 316 6.86 1.97 13.33
C PHE A 316 7.60 3.21 13.85
N ALA A 317 7.59 4.27 13.04
CA ALA A 317 8.16 5.58 13.33
C ALA A 317 7.36 6.73 12.67
N ARG A 318 7.62 7.97 13.09
CA ARG A 318 7.28 9.19 12.35
C ARG A 318 8.40 9.48 11.35
N LEU A 319 8.18 9.33 10.04
CA LEU A 319 9.10 9.76 8.98
C LEU A 319 8.79 11.20 8.56
N ARG A 320 9.81 12.08 8.48
CA ARG A 320 9.62 13.47 8.05
C ARG A 320 9.20 13.56 6.57
N LEU A 321 8.25 14.43 6.27
CA LEU A 321 7.70 14.64 4.94
C LEU A 321 8.57 15.58 4.09
N GLU A 322 9.19 15.01 3.06
CA GLU A 322 10.00 15.71 2.07
C GLU A 322 9.32 15.63 0.68
N PRO A 323 9.35 16.67 -0.16
CA PRO A 323 8.92 16.55 -1.56
C PRO A 323 9.78 15.51 -2.29
N PHE A 324 9.15 14.63 -3.08
CA PHE A 324 9.86 13.57 -3.81
C PHE A 324 11.02 14.13 -4.65
N GLY A 325 12.19 13.49 -4.55
CA GLY A 325 13.40 13.91 -5.25
C GLY A 325 14.08 15.18 -4.71
N ARG A 326 13.70 15.67 -3.52
CA ARG A 326 14.33 16.83 -2.84
C ARG A 326 14.82 16.52 -1.42
N GLY A 327 15.12 15.26 -1.12
CA GLY A 327 15.51 14.82 0.22
C GLY A 327 16.00 13.37 0.23
N SER A 328 15.73 12.69 1.35
CA SER A 328 16.11 11.30 1.66
C SER A 328 15.04 10.26 1.30
N VAL A 329 13.82 10.70 1.00
CA VAL A 329 12.66 9.83 0.77
C VAL A 329 12.35 9.68 -0.71
N PHE A 330 12.39 8.43 -1.21
CA PHE A 330 12.27 8.11 -2.63
C PHE A 330 11.11 7.14 -2.91
N PRO A 331 10.36 7.28 -4.01
CA PRO A 331 9.49 6.22 -4.48
C PRO A 331 10.32 5.11 -5.15
N HIS A 332 9.92 3.84 -5.01
CA HIS A 332 10.60 2.72 -5.68
C HIS A 332 9.91 2.29 -7.01
N GLU A 333 8.58 2.39 -7.11
CA GLU A 333 7.80 2.12 -8.34
C GLU A 333 7.14 3.38 -8.92
N GLN A 334 6.85 3.35 -10.21
CA GLN A 334 5.90 4.27 -10.83
C GLN A 334 4.47 3.95 -10.33
N THR A 335 3.69 4.98 -9.99
CA THR A 335 2.34 4.80 -9.43
C THR A 335 1.24 5.51 -10.22
N PHE A 336 0.09 4.85 -10.35
CA PHE A 336 -1.16 5.47 -10.81
C PHE A 336 -1.61 6.63 -9.91
N GLY A 337 -2.48 7.50 -10.45
CA GLY A 337 -3.24 8.46 -9.65
C GLY A 337 -4.28 7.75 -8.77
N GLY A 338 -3.88 7.38 -7.56
CA GLY A 338 -4.76 6.71 -6.58
C GLY A 338 -5.67 7.66 -5.79
N PRO A 339 -6.39 7.12 -4.79
CA PRO A 339 -7.48 7.78 -4.06
C PRO A 339 -7.00 8.82 -3.03
N LYS A 340 -6.12 9.75 -3.46
CA LYS A 340 -5.53 10.78 -2.58
C LYS A 340 -6.60 11.63 -1.89
N GLU A 341 -7.72 11.87 -2.56
CA GLU A 341 -8.84 12.67 -2.08
C GLU A 341 -9.62 11.99 -0.94
N ASP A 342 -10.06 10.74 -1.12
CA ASP A 342 -10.71 9.93 -0.07
C ASP A 342 -9.83 9.85 1.20
N ARG A 343 -8.54 9.56 1.00
CA ARG A 343 -7.57 9.52 2.10
C ARG A 343 -7.37 10.89 2.75
N LEU A 344 -7.44 11.99 2.00
CA LEU A 344 -7.35 13.36 2.52
C LEU A 344 -8.60 13.75 3.30
N CYS A 345 -9.80 13.38 2.83
CA CYS A 345 -11.06 13.56 3.55
C CYS A 345 -11.04 12.80 4.89
N LEU A 346 -10.59 11.54 4.89
CA LEU A 346 -10.44 10.76 6.12
C LEU A 346 -9.41 11.39 7.08
N MET A 347 -8.21 11.74 6.58
CA MET A 347 -7.16 12.36 7.39
C MET A 347 -7.55 13.73 7.94
N ARG A 348 -8.33 14.54 7.20
CA ARG A 348 -8.96 15.78 7.70
C ARG A 348 -9.96 15.52 8.81
N ALA A 349 -10.81 14.50 8.66
CA ALA A 349 -11.85 14.20 9.64
C ALA A 349 -11.29 13.63 10.95
N THR A 350 -10.37 12.66 10.91
CA THR A 350 -9.80 12.01 12.09
C THR A 350 -8.55 12.71 12.65
N ARG A 351 -7.94 13.63 11.88
CA ARG A 351 -6.66 14.27 12.17
C ARG A 351 -5.56 13.26 12.56
N ALA A 352 -5.50 12.13 11.84
CA ALA A 352 -4.55 11.05 12.10
C ALA A 352 -4.07 10.35 10.81
N ASN A 353 -2.86 9.79 10.81
CA ASN A 353 -2.51 8.69 9.91
C ASN A 353 -2.95 7.38 10.57
N LEU A 354 -4.06 6.82 10.09
CA LEU A 354 -4.65 5.55 10.55
C LEU A 354 -3.87 4.32 10.07
N SER A 355 -3.29 4.41 8.86
CA SER A 355 -2.53 3.35 8.21
C SER A 355 -1.14 3.86 7.82
N PRO A 356 -0.07 3.06 8.03
CA PRO A 356 1.31 3.46 7.75
C PRO A 356 1.62 3.49 6.25
N ILE A 357 2.71 4.16 5.85
CA ILE A 357 3.47 3.78 4.65
C ILE A 357 4.39 2.59 4.97
N PHE A 358 4.78 1.81 3.96
CA PHE A 358 5.85 0.83 4.10
C PHE A 358 7.11 1.36 3.42
N ALA A 359 8.25 1.32 4.10
CA ALA A 359 9.51 1.80 3.55
C ALA A 359 10.71 0.91 3.88
N LEU A 360 11.70 0.94 3.00
CA LEU A 360 12.90 0.12 3.03
C LEU A 360 14.14 0.99 3.25
N TYR A 361 15.12 0.44 3.96
CA TYR A 361 16.43 1.05 4.19
C TYR A 361 17.53 -0.03 4.17
N GLU A 362 18.78 0.36 3.96
CA GLU A 362 19.92 -0.57 4.01
C GLU A 362 20.43 -0.72 5.45
N ASP A 363 20.55 -1.96 5.96
CA ASP A 363 21.12 -2.30 7.27
C ASP A 363 21.98 -3.56 7.20
N ALA A 364 22.95 -3.58 6.28
CA ALA A 364 23.82 -4.74 6.03
C ALA A 364 24.51 -5.32 7.29
N GLU A 365 24.85 -4.48 8.26
CA GLU A 365 25.44 -4.91 9.55
C GLU A 365 24.40 -5.34 10.60
N ASN A 366 23.10 -5.24 10.29
CA ASN A 366 21.96 -5.40 11.19
C ASN A 366 22.05 -4.51 12.45
N ALA A 367 22.63 -3.32 12.33
CA ALA A 367 22.89 -2.42 13.46
C ALA A 367 21.60 -1.82 14.04
N VAL A 368 20.68 -1.36 13.18
CA VAL A 368 19.38 -0.82 13.59
C VAL A 368 18.49 -1.95 14.12
N ALA A 369 18.43 -3.07 13.40
CA ALA A 369 17.63 -4.23 13.80
C ALA A 369 18.04 -4.77 15.19
N ARG A 370 19.35 -4.99 15.41
CA ARG A 370 19.90 -5.49 16.69
C ARG A 370 19.67 -4.50 17.84
N ARG A 371 19.85 -3.19 17.60
CA ARG A 371 19.67 -2.17 18.64
C ARG A 371 18.20 -2.04 19.06
N LEU A 372 17.26 -2.19 18.12
CA LEU A 372 15.83 -2.26 18.41
C LEU A 372 15.43 -3.54 19.16
N GLU A 373 15.97 -4.69 18.76
CA GLU A 373 15.73 -5.99 19.41
C GLU A 373 16.21 -6.01 20.87
N GLN A 374 17.38 -5.40 21.15
CA GLN A 374 17.88 -5.15 22.51
C GLN A 374 16.99 -4.23 23.36
N GLY A 375 16.18 -3.38 22.73
CA GLY A 375 15.22 -2.49 23.39
C GLY A 375 13.85 -3.12 23.66
N CYS A 376 13.61 -4.35 23.20
CA CYS A 376 12.36 -5.06 23.42
C CYS A 376 12.35 -5.76 24.79
N GLY A 377 11.23 -5.65 25.52
CA GLY A 377 10.94 -6.57 26.62
C GLY A 377 10.66 -7.99 26.11
N ALA A 378 10.77 -8.99 26.98
CA ALA A 378 10.49 -10.38 26.62
C ALA A 378 9.06 -10.59 26.07
N ASP A 379 8.09 -9.87 26.64
CA ASP A 379 6.69 -9.90 26.25
C ASP A 379 6.34 -8.85 25.18
N PRO A 380 5.59 -9.21 24.11
CA PRO A 380 5.00 -8.24 23.21
C PRO A 380 3.86 -7.44 23.88
N LEU A 381 3.76 -6.17 23.51
CA LEU A 381 2.70 -5.25 23.91
C LEU A 381 1.33 -5.61 23.31
N ALA A 382 1.34 -6.19 22.11
CA ALA A 382 0.18 -6.82 21.47
C ALA A 382 0.60 -7.95 20.52
N VAL A 383 -0.32 -8.87 20.27
CA VAL A 383 -0.22 -9.92 19.26
C VAL A 383 -1.50 -9.97 18.43
N GLY A 384 -1.49 -10.61 17.26
CA GLY A 384 -2.71 -10.89 16.51
C GLY A 384 -2.46 -11.65 15.21
N THR A 385 -3.22 -12.71 14.97
CA THR A 385 -3.16 -13.49 13.73
C THR A 385 -4.14 -12.93 12.71
N LEU A 386 -3.63 -12.60 11.52
CA LEU A 386 -4.42 -12.10 10.39
C LEU A 386 -4.02 -12.90 9.14
N GLU A 387 -4.98 -13.56 8.49
CA GLU A 387 -4.76 -14.33 7.24
C GLU A 387 -3.63 -15.39 7.35
N GLY A 388 -3.45 -15.97 8.55
CA GLY A 388 -2.38 -16.95 8.84
C GLY A 388 -1.01 -16.32 9.14
N VAL A 389 -0.91 -14.99 9.18
CA VAL A 389 0.29 -14.22 9.56
C VAL A 389 0.15 -13.79 11.01
N GLU A 390 1.11 -14.19 11.85
CA GLU A 390 1.19 -13.77 13.24
C GLU A 390 1.89 -12.41 13.34
N ASN A 391 1.18 -11.39 13.82
CA ASN A 391 1.69 -10.05 14.03
C ASN A 391 2.03 -9.87 15.51
N ARG A 392 3.24 -9.38 15.82
CA ARG A 392 3.66 -9.06 17.20
C ARG A 392 4.27 -7.67 17.26
N ILE A 393 3.96 -6.92 18.32
CA ILE A 393 4.47 -5.55 18.49
C ILE A 393 4.97 -5.29 19.91
N TRP A 394 6.07 -4.55 20.03
CA TRP A 394 6.67 -4.06 21.28
C TRP A 394 6.81 -2.54 21.21
N ALA A 395 6.78 -1.84 22.34
CA ALA A 395 7.12 -0.43 22.42
C ALA A 395 8.52 -0.25 23.03
N VAL A 396 9.46 0.30 22.26
CA VAL A 396 10.83 0.60 22.69
C VAL A 396 10.87 2.06 23.13
N THR A 397 10.86 2.28 24.45
CA THR A 397 10.82 3.61 25.08
C THR A 397 12.14 4.04 25.72
N ASP A 398 13.20 3.20 25.68
CA ASP A 398 14.53 3.59 26.16
C ASP A 398 15.10 4.74 25.31
N ALA A 399 15.43 5.85 25.97
CA ALA A 399 15.99 7.04 25.33
C ALA A 399 17.31 6.74 24.61
N ALA A 400 18.20 5.92 25.19
CA ALA A 400 19.48 5.58 24.58
C ALA A 400 19.32 4.66 23.36
N THR A 401 18.24 3.89 23.28
CA THR A 401 17.89 3.08 22.10
C THR A 401 17.24 3.93 21.02
N ILE A 402 16.32 4.82 21.40
CA ILE A 402 15.68 5.78 20.50
C ILE A 402 16.73 6.71 19.86
N GLU A 403 17.65 7.27 20.62
CA GLU A 403 18.69 8.16 20.10
C GLU A 403 19.62 7.42 19.13
N GLU A 404 20.12 6.25 19.51
CA GLU A 404 21.04 5.47 18.67
C GLU A 404 20.37 5.01 17.36
N VAL A 405 19.12 4.53 17.40
CA VAL A 405 18.36 4.20 16.19
C VAL A 405 18.13 5.45 15.33
N SER A 406 17.82 6.59 15.94
CA SER A 406 17.65 7.87 15.22
C SER A 406 18.95 8.40 14.62
N ARG A 407 20.11 8.08 15.22
CA ARG A 407 21.45 8.40 14.72
C ARG A 407 21.83 7.49 13.55
N LEU A 408 21.64 6.18 13.69
CA LEU A 408 21.94 5.17 12.68
C LEU A 408 21.06 5.33 11.43
N MET A 409 19.80 5.75 11.57
CA MET A 409 18.88 5.97 10.43
C MET A 409 19.11 7.30 9.71
N ARG A 410 19.68 8.31 10.37
CA ARG A 410 19.84 9.68 9.83
C ARG A 410 20.57 9.76 8.46
N PRO A 411 21.69 9.05 8.20
CA PRO A 411 22.40 9.13 6.92
C PRO A 411 21.80 8.21 5.82
N LYS A 412 20.78 7.41 6.14
CA LYS A 412 20.25 6.39 5.22
C LYS A 412 19.22 6.98 4.27
N ALA A 413 19.11 6.40 3.07
CA ALA A 413 17.99 6.65 2.17
C ALA A 413 16.77 5.81 2.60
N THR A 414 15.57 6.34 2.40
CA THR A 414 14.30 5.66 2.73
C THR A 414 13.45 5.47 1.47
N TYR A 415 13.30 4.23 1.01
CA TYR A 415 12.58 3.89 -0.22
C TYR A 415 11.15 3.45 0.10
N ILE A 416 10.13 4.19 -0.35
CA ILE A 416 8.72 3.84 -0.13
C ILE A 416 8.37 2.60 -0.95
N ALA A 417 8.20 1.47 -0.28
CA ALA A 417 7.78 0.18 -0.81
C ALA A 417 6.26 0.05 -0.97
N ASP A 418 5.48 0.70 -0.12
CA ASP A 418 4.02 0.77 -0.24
C ASP A 418 3.47 2.07 0.39
N GLY A 419 2.30 2.52 -0.06
CA GLY A 419 1.65 3.71 0.47
C GLY A 419 2.11 5.03 -0.15
N HIS A 420 2.63 5.06 -1.39
CA HIS A 420 2.92 6.30 -2.11
C HIS A 420 1.74 7.29 -2.14
N HIS A 421 0.50 6.78 -2.20
CA HIS A 421 -0.71 7.61 -2.09
C HIS A 421 -0.91 8.15 -0.69
N ARG A 422 -0.66 7.35 0.36
CA ARG A 422 -0.72 7.78 1.78
C ARG A 422 0.32 8.89 2.06
N TYR A 423 1.54 8.75 1.52
CA TYR A 423 2.58 9.79 1.56
C TYR A 423 2.14 11.07 0.82
N GLY A 424 1.63 10.93 -0.40
CA GLY A 424 1.12 12.06 -1.19
C GLY A 424 -0.07 12.78 -0.53
N THR A 425 -0.95 12.05 0.15
CA THR A 425 -2.03 12.62 0.96
C THR A 425 -1.48 13.35 2.18
N ALA A 426 -0.46 12.83 2.85
CA ALA A 426 0.14 13.48 4.02
C ALA A 426 0.83 14.82 3.65
N LEU A 427 1.46 14.91 2.46
CA LEU A 427 1.92 16.18 1.89
C LEU A 427 0.76 17.18 1.68
N LEU A 428 -0.31 16.75 1.00
CA LEU A 428 -1.50 17.58 0.74
C LEU A 428 -2.23 18.00 2.03
N TYR A 429 -2.19 17.18 3.07
CA TYR A 429 -2.76 17.50 4.38
C TYR A 429 -1.94 18.57 5.11
N ARG A 430 -0.60 18.49 5.04
CA ARG A 430 0.32 19.50 5.58
C ARG A 430 0.18 20.86 4.88
N GLU A 431 0.04 20.82 3.55
CA GLU A 431 -0.23 22.00 2.72
C GLU A 431 -1.58 22.62 3.12
N TRP A 432 -2.66 21.83 3.12
CA TRP A 432 -3.99 22.27 3.54
C TRP A 432 -4.05 22.88 4.95
N LEU A 433 -3.40 22.28 5.95
CA LEU A 433 -3.33 22.85 7.31
C LEU A 433 -2.69 24.25 7.32
N SER A 434 -1.64 24.44 6.53
CA SER A 434 -0.90 25.71 6.42
C SER A 434 -1.67 26.80 5.66
N GLU A 435 -2.69 26.42 4.89
CA GLU A 435 -3.50 27.33 4.06
C GLU A 435 -4.90 27.61 4.62
N SER A 436 -5.48 26.67 5.40
CA SER A 436 -6.90 26.69 5.77
C SER A 436 -7.19 26.75 7.27
N GLU A 437 -6.25 26.31 8.13
CA GLU A 437 -6.46 26.21 9.59
C GLU A 437 -5.46 27.04 10.41
N LEU A 438 -4.46 27.62 9.75
CA LEU A 438 -3.41 28.45 10.36
C LEU A 438 -3.20 29.72 9.54
N GLU A 439 -3.08 30.87 10.20
CA GLU A 439 -2.69 32.14 9.58
C GLU A 439 -1.15 32.23 9.34
N GLY A 440 -0.52 31.13 8.93
CA GLY A 440 0.92 31.06 8.78
C GLY A 440 1.49 29.64 8.63
N PRO A 441 2.82 29.52 8.51
CA PRO A 441 3.49 28.23 8.34
C PRO A 441 3.37 27.35 9.59
N LEU A 442 3.15 26.05 9.38
CA LEU A 442 3.14 25.04 10.44
C LEU A 442 4.40 25.11 11.33
N PRO A 443 4.26 25.20 12.67
CA PRO A 443 5.39 25.15 13.61
C PRO A 443 6.33 23.97 13.33
N GLY A 444 7.65 24.16 13.40
CA GLY A 444 8.63 23.19 12.87
C GLY A 444 8.55 21.77 13.45
N GLU A 445 8.02 21.65 14.67
CA GLU A 445 7.83 20.41 15.43
C GLU A 445 6.45 19.77 15.23
N HIS A 446 5.50 20.45 14.57
CA HIS A 446 4.11 20.00 14.42
C HIS A 446 4.02 18.60 13.78
N PRO A 447 3.20 17.68 14.30
CA PRO A 447 3.19 16.27 13.85
C PRO A 447 2.84 16.08 12.38
N ALA A 448 2.11 17.02 11.76
CA ALA A 448 1.85 17.02 10.30
C ALA A 448 3.08 17.31 9.41
N HIS A 449 4.27 17.59 9.97
CA HIS A 449 5.54 17.50 9.25
C HIS A 449 6.00 16.04 9.05
N TYR A 450 5.27 15.07 9.57
CA TYR A 450 5.63 13.65 9.58
C TYR A 450 4.47 12.78 9.08
N VAL A 451 4.80 11.56 8.64
CA VAL A 451 3.85 10.50 8.32
C VAL A 451 4.20 9.22 9.08
N LEU A 452 3.19 8.46 9.49
CA LEU A 452 3.40 7.12 10.05
C LEU A 452 4.05 6.21 9.01
N CYS A 453 5.17 5.61 9.39
CA CYS A 453 5.99 4.75 8.54
C CYS A 453 6.29 3.43 9.26
N VAL A 454 6.26 2.32 8.54
CA VAL A 454 6.89 1.04 8.95
C VAL A 454 8.17 0.87 8.15
N CYS A 455 9.31 0.85 8.83
CA CYS A 455 10.63 0.67 8.23
C CYS A 455 11.08 -0.80 8.32
N CYS A 456 11.54 -1.37 7.20
CA CYS A 456 12.14 -2.71 7.12
C CYS A 456 13.54 -2.63 6.47
N ALA A 457 14.49 -3.45 6.92
CA ALA A 457 15.79 -3.53 6.26
C ALA A 457 15.65 -4.29 4.92
N LEU A 458 16.40 -3.86 3.90
CA LEU A 458 16.50 -4.57 2.61
C LEU A 458 17.10 -5.97 2.77
N GLU A 459 17.89 -6.16 3.83
CA GLU A 459 18.61 -7.38 4.16
C GLU A 459 17.85 -8.30 5.14
N ASP A 460 16.62 -7.95 5.54
CA ASP A 460 15.81 -8.79 6.43
C ASP A 460 15.32 -10.06 5.70
N PRO A 461 15.57 -11.28 6.23
CA PRO A 461 15.24 -12.54 5.56
C PRO A 461 13.75 -12.89 5.52
N GLY A 462 12.89 -12.07 6.14
CA GLY A 462 11.44 -12.12 5.98
C GLY A 462 10.90 -11.17 4.92
N LEU A 463 11.73 -10.32 4.31
CA LEU A 463 11.32 -9.39 3.24
C LEU A 463 11.14 -10.11 1.89
N LEU A 464 10.06 -10.87 1.75
CA LEU A 464 9.73 -11.51 0.47
C LEU A 464 9.08 -10.51 -0.50
N ILE A 465 9.53 -10.56 -1.75
CA ILE A 465 8.88 -9.91 -2.90
C ILE A 465 8.34 -11.02 -3.81
N LEU A 466 7.02 -11.11 -3.97
CA LEU A 466 6.38 -12.06 -4.88
C LEU A 466 6.10 -11.39 -6.24
N PRO A 467 5.99 -12.17 -7.34
CA PRO A 467 5.67 -11.63 -8.65
C PRO A 467 4.21 -11.19 -8.74
N THR A 468 3.95 -10.09 -9.46
CA THR A 468 2.62 -9.75 -9.94
C THR A 468 2.52 -10.06 -11.43
N HIS A 469 1.65 -10.97 -11.81
CA HIS A 469 1.46 -11.39 -13.20
C HIS A 469 0.52 -10.44 -13.95
N ARG A 470 0.69 -10.36 -15.27
CA ARG A 470 -0.14 -9.53 -16.16
C ARG A 470 -1.08 -10.40 -16.97
N VAL A 471 -2.38 -10.10 -16.93
CA VAL A 471 -3.38 -10.67 -17.85
C VAL A 471 -3.84 -9.59 -18.80
N LEU A 472 -3.95 -9.93 -20.08
CA LEU A 472 -4.44 -9.09 -21.18
C LEU A 472 -5.76 -9.70 -21.73
N PRO A 473 -6.93 -9.29 -21.21
CA PRO A 473 -8.23 -9.80 -21.64
C PRO A 473 -8.46 -9.61 -23.15
N GLY A 474 -8.91 -10.67 -23.84
CA GLY A 474 -9.19 -10.63 -25.28
C GLY A 474 -7.99 -10.47 -26.22
N VAL A 475 -6.76 -10.32 -25.71
CA VAL A 475 -5.55 -10.18 -26.54
C VAL A 475 -4.99 -11.56 -26.89
N ALA A 476 -5.26 -12.02 -28.11
CA ALA A 476 -4.81 -13.31 -28.60
C ALA A 476 -3.33 -13.28 -29.06
N ILE A 477 -2.42 -13.79 -28.22
CA ILE A 477 -0.99 -13.87 -28.53
C ILE A 477 -0.63 -15.29 -28.99
N SER A 478 -0.20 -15.45 -30.24
CA SER A 478 0.22 -16.73 -30.82
C SER A 478 1.74 -16.94 -30.74
N THR A 479 2.19 -18.20 -30.68
CA THR A 479 3.62 -18.54 -30.66
C THR A 479 4.30 -18.15 -31.97
N ARG A 480 3.60 -18.29 -33.11
CA ARG A 480 4.10 -17.87 -34.43
C ARG A 480 4.34 -16.36 -34.52
N TRP A 481 3.50 -15.54 -33.87
CA TRP A 481 3.70 -14.09 -33.84
C TRP A 481 4.97 -13.72 -33.06
N LEU A 482 5.17 -14.30 -31.86
CA LEU A 482 6.41 -14.11 -31.10
C LEU A 482 7.66 -14.57 -31.87
N GLN A 483 7.61 -15.78 -32.45
CA GLN A 483 8.70 -16.36 -33.24
C GLN A 483 9.00 -15.60 -34.54
N SER A 484 8.12 -14.69 -34.97
CA SER A 484 8.38 -13.84 -36.15
C SER A 484 9.30 -12.65 -35.84
N ASP A 485 9.45 -12.26 -34.57
CA ASP A 485 10.38 -11.18 -34.20
C ASP A 485 11.78 -11.71 -33.91
N ARG A 486 12.76 -11.24 -34.69
CA ARG A 486 14.16 -11.68 -34.58
C ARG A 486 14.84 -11.24 -33.29
N GLN A 487 14.31 -10.20 -32.63
CA GLN A 487 14.83 -9.70 -31.35
C GLN A 487 14.42 -10.59 -30.16
N LEU A 488 13.50 -11.53 -30.36
CA LEU A 488 13.04 -12.46 -29.33
C LEU A 488 13.73 -13.82 -29.44
N ASP A 489 13.88 -14.46 -28.28
CA ASP A 489 14.11 -15.89 -28.15
C ASP A 489 12.89 -16.53 -27.48
N VAL A 490 12.40 -17.63 -28.06
CA VAL A 490 11.07 -18.19 -27.77
C VAL A 490 11.14 -19.72 -27.75
N ALA A 491 11.02 -20.30 -26.56
CA ALA A 491 11.17 -21.73 -26.31
C ALA A 491 9.96 -22.31 -25.56
N PRO A 492 9.67 -23.62 -25.64
CA PRO A 492 8.69 -24.25 -24.77
C PRO A 492 9.06 -24.10 -23.28
N LEU A 493 8.09 -23.77 -22.44
CA LEU A 493 8.28 -23.82 -20.98
C LEU A 493 8.34 -25.30 -20.54
N PRO A 494 9.32 -25.72 -19.70
CA PRO A 494 9.47 -27.13 -19.30
C PRO A 494 8.43 -27.60 -18.26
N VAL A 495 7.55 -26.72 -17.78
CA VAL A 495 6.46 -27.02 -16.86
C VAL A 495 5.11 -26.66 -17.47
N SER A 496 4.07 -27.45 -17.17
CA SER A 496 2.68 -27.16 -17.58
C SER A 496 1.84 -26.52 -16.48
N ASP A 497 2.29 -26.62 -15.23
CA ASP A 497 1.68 -25.98 -14.06
C ASP A 497 2.08 -24.48 -14.00
N PRO A 498 1.11 -23.55 -14.03
CA PRO A 498 1.37 -22.12 -13.84
C PRO A 498 2.10 -21.78 -12.54
N GLN A 499 1.88 -22.52 -11.45
CA GLN A 499 2.52 -22.23 -10.15
C GLN A 499 4.03 -22.49 -10.17
N GLN A 500 4.49 -23.46 -10.97
CA GLN A 500 5.91 -23.79 -11.12
C GLN A 500 6.63 -22.87 -12.12
N ALA A 501 5.88 -22.11 -12.94
CA ALA A 501 6.45 -21.28 -14.00
C ALA A 501 7.40 -20.16 -13.51
N PRO A 502 7.13 -19.41 -12.40
CA PRO A 502 8.08 -18.42 -11.87
C PRO A 502 9.45 -19.02 -11.52
N GLN A 503 9.48 -20.22 -10.92
CA GLN A 503 10.72 -20.91 -10.58
C GLN A 503 11.42 -21.44 -11.85
N ALA A 504 10.66 -22.04 -12.76
CA ALA A 504 11.18 -22.60 -14.02
C ALA A 504 11.79 -21.54 -14.97
N LEU A 505 11.40 -20.26 -14.83
CA LEU A 505 11.98 -19.17 -15.61
C LEU A 505 13.42 -18.79 -15.20
N GLY A 506 13.85 -19.13 -13.97
CA GLY A 506 15.17 -18.75 -13.46
C GLY A 506 16.34 -19.30 -14.30
N SER A 507 16.17 -20.46 -14.94
CA SER A 507 17.18 -21.05 -15.84
C SER A 507 17.29 -20.36 -17.21
N PHE A 508 16.39 -19.43 -17.54
CA PHE A 508 16.36 -18.70 -18.81
C PHE A 508 16.89 -17.25 -18.70
N GLY A 509 17.14 -16.77 -17.47
CA GLY A 509 17.70 -15.45 -17.15
C GLY A 509 16.67 -14.43 -16.65
N PRO A 510 17.10 -13.28 -16.08
CA PRO A 510 16.22 -12.32 -15.38
C PRO A 510 15.20 -11.61 -16.29
N GLN A 511 15.43 -11.63 -17.62
CA GLN A 511 14.49 -11.07 -18.59
C GLN A 511 13.49 -12.10 -19.16
N ALA A 512 13.49 -13.34 -18.66
CA ALA A 512 12.60 -14.39 -19.11
C ALA A 512 11.20 -14.30 -18.47
N LEU A 513 10.18 -14.43 -19.32
CA LEU A 513 8.76 -14.39 -19.00
C LEU A 513 8.06 -15.65 -19.52
N ALA A 514 6.98 -16.10 -18.88
CA ALA A 514 6.20 -17.24 -19.35
C ALA A 514 4.85 -16.79 -19.91
N LEU A 515 4.60 -17.04 -21.20
CA LEU A 515 3.33 -16.79 -21.87
C LEU A 515 2.40 -18.00 -21.76
N PHE A 516 1.18 -17.75 -21.31
CA PHE A 516 0.04 -18.67 -21.40
C PHE A 516 -1.11 -17.96 -22.13
N SER A 517 -1.42 -18.36 -23.37
CA SER A 517 -2.50 -17.77 -24.18
C SER A 517 -3.65 -18.73 -24.53
N GLY A 518 -3.61 -19.97 -24.03
CA GLY A 518 -4.62 -21.01 -24.32
C GLY A 518 -4.62 -21.55 -25.76
N LEU A 519 -3.99 -20.86 -26.71
CA LEU A 519 -3.88 -21.27 -28.12
C LEU A 519 -2.84 -22.38 -28.34
N HIS A 520 -1.81 -22.44 -27.48
CA HIS A 520 -0.66 -23.32 -27.60
C HIS A 520 -0.16 -23.78 -26.22
N LYS A 521 0.85 -24.67 -26.20
CA LYS A 521 1.63 -24.99 -24.98
C LYS A 521 2.27 -23.70 -24.41
N PRO A 522 2.50 -23.61 -23.08
CA PRO A 522 3.15 -22.44 -22.48
C PRO A 522 4.58 -22.24 -23.03
N MET A 523 4.96 -20.98 -23.25
CA MET A 523 6.24 -20.61 -23.87
C MET A 523 7.04 -19.69 -22.95
N VAL A 524 8.35 -19.88 -22.88
CA VAL A 524 9.28 -18.85 -22.43
C VAL A 524 9.46 -17.81 -23.53
N VAL A 525 9.46 -16.55 -23.15
CA VAL A 525 9.74 -15.39 -24.01
C VAL A 525 10.79 -14.53 -23.32
N ARG A 526 11.89 -14.24 -24.00
CA ARG A 526 12.97 -13.39 -23.51
C ARG A 526 13.58 -12.59 -24.67
N PRO A 527 14.27 -11.47 -24.42
CA PRO A 527 15.07 -10.83 -25.45
C PRO A 527 16.21 -11.75 -25.88
N ARG A 528 16.56 -11.75 -27.17
CA ARG A 528 17.71 -12.50 -27.72
C ARG A 528 19.03 -11.97 -27.16
N GLU A 529 19.14 -10.65 -27.10
CA GLU A 529 20.28 -9.93 -26.52
C GLU A 529 19.80 -9.14 -25.30
N ALA A 530 20.49 -9.26 -24.16
CA ALA A 530 20.09 -8.56 -22.93
C ALA A 530 20.14 -7.02 -23.06
N SER A 531 20.88 -6.52 -24.05
CA SER A 531 20.96 -5.12 -24.46
C SER A 531 19.77 -4.61 -25.29
N LEU A 532 18.72 -5.42 -25.55
CA LEU A 532 17.57 -5.00 -26.37
C LEU A 532 16.95 -3.67 -25.94
N LEU A 533 16.95 -3.35 -24.64
CA LEU A 533 16.39 -2.10 -24.12
C LEU A 533 17.35 -0.90 -24.20
N ASP A 534 18.59 -1.09 -24.66
CA ASP A 534 19.62 -0.06 -24.61
C ASP A 534 19.37 1.08 -25.59
N ASP A 535 18.89 0.77 -26.80
CA ASP A 535 18.44 1.75 -27.80
C ASP A 535 16.97 2.16 -27.63
N ILE A 536 16.18 1.39 -26.88
CA ILE A 536 14.73 1.56 -26.74
C ILE A 536 14.36 2.53 -25.61
N ALA A 537 15.13 2.49 -24.51
CA ALA A 537 14.99 3.37 -23.34
C ALA A 537 16.37 3.88 -22.86
N PRO A 538 17.16 4.56 -23.72
CA PRO A 538 18.52 5.00 -23.40
C PRO A 538 18.59 6.03 -22.25
N GLU A 539 17.46 6.62 -21.86
CA GLU A 539 17.34 7.49 -20.69
C GLU A 539 17.27 6.71 -19.36
N ARG A 540 17.16 5.38 -19.40
CA ARG A 540 17.05 4.51 -18.22
C ARG A 540 18.37 3.95 -17.76
N SER A 541 18.44 3.70 -16.46
CA SER A 541 19.56 3.01 -15.82
C SER A 541 19.82 1.65 -16.45
N LEU A 542 21.07 1.19 -16.41
CA LEU A 542 21.42 -0.16 -16.89
C LEU A 542 20.67 -1.24 -16.08
N ALA A 543 20.48 -1.03 -14.77
CA ALA A 543 19.70 -1.91 -13.91
C ALA A 543 18.25 -2.06 -14.42
N TRP A 544 17.57 -0.94 -14.69
CA TRP A 544 16.20 -0.95 -15.22
C TRP A 544 16.13 -1.64 -16.59
N ARG A 545 17.08 -1.34 -17.49
CA ARG A 545 17.17 -1.96 -18.83
C ARG A 545 17.52 -3.45 -18.84
N ARG A 546 17.74 -4.07 -17.67
CA ARG A 546 17.96 -5.53 -17.53
C ARG A 546 16.82 -6.26 -16.78
N LEU A 547 15.76 -5.56 -16.38
CA LEU A 547 14.57 -6.18 -15.76
C LEU A 547 13.71 -6.91 -16.80
N GLY A 548 13.19 -8.09 -16.46
CA GLY A 548 12.09 -8.73 -17.21
C GLY A 548 10.79 -7.91 -17.21
N LEU A 549 10.57 -7.10 -16.16
CA LEU A 549 9.49 -6.13 -16.09
C LEU A 549 9.63 -5.00 -17.13
N ALA A 550 10.82 -4.43 -17.28
CA ALA A 550 11.07 -3.41 -18.29
C ALA A 550 10.90 -3.98 -19.71
N PHE A 551 11.37 -5.21 -19.94
CA PHE A 551 11.19 -5.92 -21.21
C PHE A 551 9.71 -6.20 -21.53
N LEU A 552 8.91 -6.59 -20.54
CA LEU A 552 7.47 -6.75 -20.71
C LEU A 552 6.82 -5.43 -21.16
N HIS A 553 6.99 -4.34 -20.41
CA HIS A 553 6.27 -3.09 -20.70
C HIS A 553 6.83 -2.36 -21.93
N ALA A 554 8.11 -1.97 -21.91
CA ALA A 554 8.69 -1.08 -22.92
C ALA A 554 8.98 -1.76 -24.27
N TYR A 555 8.94 -3.10 -24.34
CA TYR A 555 9.08 -3.84 -25.60
C TYR A 555 7.81 -4.64 -25.94
N LEU A 556 7.48 -5.69 -25.18
CA LEU A 556 6.38 -6.59 -25.55
C LEU A 556 5.02 -5.89 -25.57
N LEU A 557 4.70 -5.03 -24.60
CA LEU A 557 3.45 -4.28 -24.61
C LEU A 557 3.51 -3.08 -25.57
N GLU A 558 4.40 -2.12 -25.32
CA GLU A 558 4.39 -0.83 -26.02
C GLU A 558 4.85 -0.89 -27.49
N ARG A 559 5.86 -1.69 -27.82
CA ARG A 559 6.43 -1.75 -29.18
C ARG A 559 5.82 -2.85 -30.05
N LYS A 560 5.18 -3.86 -29.43
CA LYS A 560 4.66 -5.06 -30.13
C LYS A 560 3.14 -5.22 -30.00
N VAL A 561 2.61 -5.54 -28.81
CA VAL A 561 1.16 -5.81 -28.62
C VAL A 561 0.30 -4.60 -28.99
N VAL A 562 0.63 -3.40 -28.50
CA VAL A 562 -0.16 -2.17 -28.74
C VAL A 562 -0.33 -1.86 -30.23
N PRO A 563 0.74 -1.72 -31.04
CA PRO A 563 0.60 -1.42 -32.47
C PRO A 563 0.05 -2.61 -33.29
N GLU A 564 0.52 -3.84 -33.03
CA GLU A 564 0.25 -4.97 -33.94
C GLU A 564 -1.03 -5.75 -33.59
N LEU A 565 -1.44 -5.81 -32.32
CA LEU A 565 -2.59 -6.62 -31.86
C LEU A 565 -3.75 -5.78 -31.31
N CYS A 566 -3.50 -4.54 -30.86
CA CYS A 566 -4.51 -3.68 -30.24
C CYS A 566 -4.83 -2.41 -31.05
N GLY A 567 -4.36 -2.31 -32.30
CA GLY A 567 -4.68 -1.21 -33.22
C GLY A 567 -4.20 0.17 -32.73
N GLY A 568 -3.08 0.21 -32.03
CA GLY A 568 -2.49 1.43 -31.46
C GLY A 568 -3.12 1.92 -30.16
N LYS A 569 -4.10 1.20 -29.59
CA LYS A 569 -4.66 1.48 -28.26
C LYS A 569 -4.03 0.56 -27.21
N GLY A 570 -3.82 1.09 -26.00
CA GLY A 570 -3.38 0.28 -24.86
C GLY A 570 -4.40 -0.82 -24.52
N PRO A 571 -3.99 -2.09 -24.33
CA PRO A 571 -4.90 -3.13 -23.85
C PRO A 571 -5.30 -2.88 -22.38
N GLU A 572 -6.39 -3.51 -21.94
CA GLU A 572 -6.64 -3.68 -20.51
C GLU A 572 -5.53 -4.57 -19.91
N VAL A 573 -4.88 -4.12 -18.84
CA VAL A 573 -3.88 -4.91 -18.11
C VAL A 573 -4.39 -5.18 -16.70
N ARG A 574 -4.67 -6.45 -16.40
CA ARG A 574 -5.04 -6.91 -15.05
C ARG A 574 -3.81 -7.45 -14.33
N TYR A 575 -3.74 -7.18 -13.04
CA TYR A 575 -2.60 -7.48 -12.18
C TYR A 575 -3.02 -8.53 -11.14
N ILE A 576 -2.42 -9.72 -11.17
CA ILE A 576 -2.82 -10.87 -10.34
C ILE A 576 -1.60 -11.52 -9.69
N GLN A 577 -1.67 -11.81 -8.39
CA GLN A 577 -0.54 -12.38 -7.63
C GLN A 577 -0.39 -13.90 -7.78
N SER A 578 -1.48 -14.64 -8.03
CA SER A 578 -1.42 -16.09 -8.25
C SER A 578 -1.28 -16.41 -9.74
N ALA A 579 -0.19 -17.08 -10.13
CA ALA A 579 0.02 -17.53 -11.51
C ALA A 579 -1.14 -18.38 -12.04
N GLN A 580 -1.69 -19.26 -11.20
CA GLN A 580 -2.85 -20.10 -11.54
C GLN A 580 -4.09 -19.25 -11.86
N GLN A 581 -4.40 -18.25 -11.03
CA GLN A 581 -5.53 -17.35 -11.27
C GLN A 581 -5.31 -16.47 -12.50
N ALA A 582 -4.07 -16.06 -12.78
CA ALA A 582 -3.73 -15.25 -13.95
C ALA A 582 -3.96 -16.05 -15.25
N VAL A 583 -3.45 -17.28 -15.31
CA VAL A 583 -3.64 -18.18 -16.45
C VAL A 583 -5.10 -18.57 -16.63
N GLU A 584 -5.83 -18.81 -15.55
CA GLU A 584 -7.25 -19.15 -15.61
C GLU A 584 -8.11 -17.96 -16.10
N GLN A 585 -7.85 -16.74 -15.61
CA GLN A 585 -8.53 -15.55 -16.13
C GLN A 585 -8.20 -15.29 -17.60
N ALA A 586 -6.97 -15.56 -18.06
CA ALA A 586 -6.61 -15.44 -19.47
C ALA A 586 -7.44 -16.39 -20.36
N LYS A 587 -7.64 -17.66 -19.95
CA LYS A 587 -8.54 -18.59 -20.66
C LYS A 587 -9.97 -18.04 -20.73
N GLN A 588 -10.52 -17.66 -19.57
CA GLN A 588 -11.90 -17.18 -19.45
C GLN A 588 -12.16 -15.93 -20.32
N THR A 589 -11.17 -15.04 -20.42
CA THR A 589 -11.24 -13.81 -21.23
C THR A 589 -10.74 -13.99 -22.67
N ARG A 590 -10.38 -15.21 -23.09
CA ARG A 590 -9.78 -15.53 -24.41
C ARG A 590 -8.57 -14.65 -24.75
N GLY A 591 -7.77 -14.33 -23.73
CA GLY A 591 -6.61 -13.46 -23.80
C GLY A 591 -5.30 -14.18 -23.45
N ALA A 592 -4.33 -13.42 -22.95
CA ALA A 592 -3.00 -13.91 -22.59
C ALA A 592 -2.61 -13.57 -21.15
N ALA A 593 -1.90 -14.46 -20.48
CA ALA A 593 -1.22 -14.21 -19.21
C ALA A 593 0.30 -14.24 -19.41
N PHE A 594 0.99 -13.21 -18.91
CA PHE A 594 2.42 -13.20 -18.68
C PHE A 594 2.68 -13.51 -17.20
N VAL A 595 3.11 -14.74 -16.94
CA VAL A 595 3.66 -15.18 -15.66
C VAL A 595 5.13 -14.77 -15.60
N MET A 596 5.60 -14.41 -14.40
CA MET A 596 6.83 -13.64 -14.21
C MET A 596 7.62 -14.16 -13.02
N GLN A 597 8.94 -13.97 -13.05
CA GLN A 597 9.82 -14.12 -11.89
C GLN A 597 9.56 -13.01 -10.85
N PRO A 598 9.77 -13.26 -9.54
CA PRO A 598 9.79 -12.19 -8.54
C PRO A 598 10.93 -11.18 -8.83
N THR A 599 10.69 -9.90 -8.56
CA THR A 599 11.76 -8.90 -8.50
C THR A 599 12.67 -9.21 -7.32
N THR A 600 13.98 -9.33 -7.54
CA THR A 600 14.95 -9.55 -6.46
C THR A 600 15.24 -8.26 -5.67
N ILE A 601 15.70 -8.42 -4.42
CA ILE A 601 16.20 -7.31 -3.60
C ILE A 601 17.37 -6.60 -4.30
N GLN A 602 18.21 -7.35 -5.01
CA GLN A 602 19.37 -6.86 -5.74
C GLN A 602 18.96 -5.97 -6.93
N GLU A 603 17.98 -6.39 -7.72
CA GLU A 603 17.40 -5.57 -8.81
C GLU A 603 16.75 -4.30 -8.26
N LEU A 604 15.93 -4.42 -7.21
CA LEU A 604 15.28 -3.27 -6.57
C LEU A 604 16.32 -2.27 -6.05
N ARG A 605 17.33 -2.73 -5.31
CA ARG A 605 18.42 -1.88 -4.81
C ARG A 605 19.15 -1.20 -5.97
N ALA A 606 19.53 -1.94 -7.01
CA ALA A 606 20.29 -1.38 -8.14
C ALA A 606 19.51 -0.31 -8.93
N VAL A 607 18.20 -0.49 -9.12
CA VAL A 607 17.32 0.51 -9.78
C VAL A 607 17.15 1.75 -8.88
N CYS A 608 16.89 1.56 -7.58
CA CYS A 608 16.71 2.65 -6.63
C CYS A 608 18.00 3.46 -6.39
N GLN A 609 19.17 2.81 -6.30
CA GLN A 609 20.47 3.47 -6.20
C GLN A 609 20.84 4.23 -7.48
N ALA A 610 20.37 3.79 -8.65
CA ALA A 610 20.52 4.53 -9.91
C ALA A 610 19.55 5.73 -10.04
N GLY A 611 18.62 5.93 -9.09
CA GLY A 611 17.61 6.99 -9.13
C GLY A 611 16.50 6.79 -10.16
N ASP A 612 16.35 5.57 -10.65
CA ASP A 612 15.33 5.18 -11.63
C ASP A 612 14.13 4.52 -10.92
N LEU A 613 12.99 4.39 -11.61
CA LEU A 613 11.76 3.88 -11.01
C LEU A 613 11.32 2.57 -11.67
N MET A 614 11.12 1.55 -10.83
CA MET A 614 10.59 0.26 -11.25
C MET A 614 9.27 0.44 -12.03
N PRO A 615 9.01 -0.37 -13.08
CA PRO A 615 7.72 -0.37 -13.77
C PRO A 615 6.53 -0.55 -12.82
N GLN A 616 5.34 -0.09 -13.23
CA GLN A 616 4.13 -0.13 -12.40
C GLN A 616 3.78 -1.58 -12.01
N LYS A 617 3.61 -1.85 -10.71
CA LYS A 617 3.39 -3.18 -10.11
C LYS A 617 4.55 -4.14 -10.36
N SER A 618 5.75 -3.72 -9.98
CA SER A 618 6.95 -4.56 -10.01
C SER A 618 7.13 -5.42 -8.76
N THR A 619 6.50 -5.05 -7.65
CA THR A 619 6.69 -5.71 -6.36
C THR A 619 5.36 -6.05 -5.69
N TYR A 620 5.27 -7.24 -5.11
CA TYR A 620 4.30 -7.53 -4.06
C TYR A 620 5.06 -7.97 -2.80
N PHE A 621 5.29 -7.02 -1.89
CA PHE A 621 5.88 -7.32 -0.59
C PHE A 621 4.90 -8.18 0.23
N TYR A 622 5.35 -9.36 0.63
CA TYR A 622 4.56 -10.35 1.36
C TYR A 622 5.17 -10.65 2.74
N PRO A 623 4.38 -10.77 3.81
CA PRO A 623 2.97 -10.36 3.92
C PRO A 623 2.73 -8.88 3.67
N LYS A 624 1.46 -8.48 3.56
CA LYS A 624 1.07 -7.07 3.74
C LYS A 624 1.12 -6.69 5.23
N LEU A 625 1.22 -5.40 5.50
CA LEU A 625 1.15 -4.86 6.87
C LEU A 625 -0.28 -4.96 7.39
N ALA A 626 -0.46 -5.34 8.67
CA ALA A 626 -1.75 -5.28 9.33
C ALA A 626 -2.08 -3.83 9.74
N SER A 627 -3.33 -3.42 9.54
CA SER A 627 -3.85 -2.12 9.99
C SER A 627 -4.46 -2.25 11.39
N GLY A 628 -4.38 -1.18 12.19
CA GLY A 628 -4.90 -1.13 13.57
C GLY A 628 -3.88 -1.35 14.69
N LEU A 629 -2.61 -1.65 14.37
CA LEU A 629 -1.53 -1.82 15.35
C LEU A 629 -1.06 -0.50 15.99
N VAL A 630 -0.80 0.52 15.16
CA VAL A 630 -0.27 1.83 15.56
C VAL A 630 -0.92 2.91 14.69
N ILE A 631 -1.34 4.00 15.33
CA ILE A 631 -1.95 5.18 14.71
C ILE A 631 -1.16 6.41 15.12
N ASN A 632 -0.89 7.30 14.17
CA ASN A 632 -0.23 8.57 14.40
C ASN A 632 -1.25 9.72 14.40
N PRO A 633 -1.68 10.27 15.55
CA PRO A 633 -2.46 11.51 15.55
C PRO A 633 -1.59 12.70 15.14
N LEU A 634 -2.25 13.70 14.57
CA LEU A 634 -1.66 14.91 13.99
C LEU A 634 -2.08 16.17 14.76
N THR A 635 -2.35 15.99 16.06
CA THR A 635 -2.86 16.99 17.03
C THR A 635 -2.13 16.89 18.39
N ASP A 636 -0.87 16.44 18.37
CA ASP A 636 0.05 16.55 19.51
C ASP A 636 0.59 17.99 19.62
#